data_AF-A0A535B4F0-F1
#
_entry.id   AF-A0A535B4F0-F1
#
_cell.length_a   1.000
_cell.length_b   1.000
_cell.length_c   1.000
_cell.angle_alpha   90.00
_cell.angle_beta   90.00
_cell.angle_gamma   90.00
#
_symmetry.space_group_name_H-M   'P 1'
#
loop_
_entity.id
_entity.type
_entity.pdbx_description
1 polymer ?
#
loop_
_entity_poly.entity_id
_entity_poly.type
_entity_poly.pdbx_seq_one_letter_code
_entity_poly.pdbx_strand_id
1 'polypeptide(L)'
;EVALQALRDYSVEVRKRWNLSCKGENPVFLNNRGGRITTRSVARLVEKHLRAAGIPVKVSPHGLRHTFATHLLNSGADLRVIQEMLGHASLSTTQRYTHLNLDQLTAVYDKAHPRA
;
A
#
# COMPACT_ATOMS: atom_id res chain seq x y z
N GLU A 1 -1.45 13.90 2.24
CA GLU A 1 -1.42 14.94 1.18
C GLU A 1 -0.50 14.59 0.00
N VAL A 2 0.74 14.14 0.25
CA VAL A 2 1.73 13.80 -0.81
C VAL A 2 1.18 12.85 -1.90
N ALA A 3 0.45 11.80 -1.53
CA ALA A 3 -0.08 10.83 -2.51
C ALA A 3 -1.11 11.45 -3.48
N LEU A 4 -1.98 12.34 -2.99
CA LEU A 4 -2.97 13.02 -3.83
C LEU A 4 -2.29 13.98 -4.80
N GLN A 5 -1.25 14.69 -4.34
CA GLN A 5 -0.48 15.57 -5.20
C GLN A 5 0.23 14.77 -6.31
N ALA A 6 0.90 13.68 -5.96
CA ALA A 6 1.56 12.82 -6.94
C ALA A 6 0.59 12.26 -8.00
N LEU A 7 -0.65 11.93 -7.62
CA LEU A 7 -1.68 11.50 -8.57
C LEU A 7 -2.17 12.63 -9.48
N ARG A 8 -2.29 13.85 -8.96
CA ARG A 8 -2.61 15.04 -9.76
C ARG A 8 -1.52 15.31 -10.78
N ASP A 9 -0.27 15.36 -10.34
CA ASP A 9 0.89 15.61 -11.21
C ASP A 9 0.96 14.53 -12.30
N TYR A 10 0.82 13.25 -11.93
CA TYR A 10 0.76 12.14 -12.88
C TYR A 10 -0.36 12.31 -13.93
N SER A 11 -1.55 12.76 -13.52
CA SER A 11 -2.67 12.96 -14.44
C SER A 11 -2.43 14.08 -15.46
N VAL A 12 -1.77 15.15 -15.03
CA VAL A 12 -1.52 16.34 -15.87
C VAL A 12 -0.32 16.11 -16.78
N GLU A 13 0.77 15.55 -16.24
CA GLU A 13 2.05 15.47 -16.95
C GLU A 13 2.18 14.21 -17.80
N VAL A 14 1.74 13.06 -17.28
CA VAL A 14 1.94 11.77 -17.93
C VAL A 14 0.71 11.35 -18.71
N ARG A 15 -0.48 11.43 -18.10
CA ARG A 15 -1.71 10.91 -18.72
C ARG A 15 -2.16 11.79 -19.90
N LYS A 16 -2.04 13.12 -19.78
CA LYS A 16 -2.39 14.06 -20.87
C LYS A 16 -1.57 13.84 -22.15
N ARG A 17 -0.37 13.28 -22.04
CA ARG A 17 0.49 12.94 -23.19
C ARG A 17 -0.10 11.84 -24.06
N TRP A 18 -0.97 11.00 -23.49
CA TRP A 18 -1.64 9.93 -24.20
C TRP A 18 -3.06 10.37 -24.54
N ASN A 19 -3.36 10.53 -25.84
CA ASN A 19 -4.70 10.84 -26.32
C ASN A 19 -5.59 9.58 -26.27
N LEU A 20 -5.84 9.10 -25.05
CA LEU A 20 -6.61 7.90 -24.77
C LEU A 20 -8.05 8.07 -25.28
N SER A 21 -8.53 7.11 -26.07
CA SER A 21 -9.93 7.06 -26.49
C SER A 21 -10.86 7.08 -25.28
N CYS A 22 -11.90 7.90 -25.33
CA CYS A 22 -13.00 7.89 -24.36
C CYS A 22 -13.91 6.66 -24.49
N LYS A 23 -13.77 5.88 -25.57
CA LYS A 23 -14.45 4.61 -25.77
C LYS A 23 -13.45 3.46 -25.54
N GLY A 24 -13.61 2.75 -24.41
CA GLY A 24 -12.80 1.58 -24.03
C GLY A 24 -12.34 1.59 -22.56
N GLU A 25 -11.54 0.59 -22.19
CA GLU A 25 -10.88 0.58 -20.87
C GLU A 25 -9.91 1.77 -20.76
N ASN A 26 -10.12 2.63 -19.76
CA ASN A 26 -9.25 3.77 -19.48
C ASN A 26 -8.46 3.55 -18.19
N PRO A 27 -7.37 2.73 -18.21
CA PRO A 27 -6.58 2.43 -17.04
C PRO A 27 -5.97 3.71 -16.45
N VAL A 28 -5.96 3.81 -15.12
CA VAL A 28 -5.34 4.95 -14.42
C VAL A 28 -3.84 4.97 -14.66
N PHE A 29 -3.17 3.85 -14.41
CA PHE A 29 -1.71 3.73 -14.56
C PHE A 29 -1.34 3.14 -15.92
N LEU A 30 -0.53 3.89 -16.66
CA LEU A 30 -0.12 3.57 -18.02
C LEU A 30 1.33 3.07 -18.07
N ASN A 31 1.63 2.28 -19.09
CA ASN A 31 2.99 1.95 -19.50
C ASN A 31 3.51 2.97 -20.53
N ASN A 32 4.79 2.83 -20.93
CA ASN A 32 5.44 3.72 -21.91
C ASN A 32 4.85 3.65 -23.33
N ARG A 33 3.86 2.79 -23.58
CA ARG A 33 3.12 2.65 -24.84
C ARG A 33 1.66 3.13 -24.71
N GLY A 34 1.28 3.72 -23.57
CA GLY A 34 -0.08 4.22 -23.32
C GLY A 34 -1.10 3.15 -22.95
N GLY A 35 -0.70 1.90 -22.83
CA GLY A 35 -1.57 0.80 -22.36
C GLY A 35 -1.50 0.62 -20.86
N ARG A 36 -2.32 -0.29 -20.30
CA ARG A 36 -2.30 -0.66 -18.88
C ARG A 36 -0.90 -1.10 -18.43
N ILE A 37 -0.46 -0.63 -17.26
CA ILE A 37 0.78 -1.13 -16.64
C ILE A 37 0.60 -2.57 -16.15
N THR A 38 1.63 -3.40 -16.31
CA THR A 38 1.63 -4.78 -15.81
C THR A 38 2.17 -4.87 -14.39
N THR A 39 1.76 -5.89 -13.64
CA THR A 39 2.27 -6.19 -12.29
C THR A 39 3.80 -6.31 -12.26
N ARG A 40 4.37 -6.97 -13.27
CA ARG A 40 5.83 -7.11 -13.42
C ARG A 40 6.53 -5.76 -13.63
N SER A 41 5.89 -4.84 -14.36
CA SER A 41 6.43 -3.49 -14.57
C SER A 41 6.42 -2.69 -13.26
N VAL A 42 5.34 -2.79 -12.47
CA VAL A 42 5.27 -2.17 -11.14
C VAL A 42 6.37 -2.70 -10.24
N ALA A 43 6.59 -4.02 -10.18
CA ALA A 43 7.67 -4.61 -9.39
C ALA A 43 9.06 -4.07 -9.79
N ARG A 44 9.34 -3.97 -11.09
CA ARG A 44 10.60 -3.42 -11.61
C ARG A 44 10.77 -1.92 -11.30
N LEU A 45 9.69 -1.14 -11.36
CA LEU A 45 9.71 0.29 -11.00
C LEU A 45 10.03 0.46 -9.52
N VAL A 46 9.34 -0.29 -8.65
CA VAL A 46 9.60 -0.27 -7.21
C VAL A 46 11.05 -0.64 -6.93
N GLU A 47 11.54 -1.74 -7.49
CA GLU A 47 12.95 -2.16 -7.36
C GLU A 47 13.92 -1.06 -7.81
N LYS A 48 13.68 -0.43 -8.97
CA LYS A 48 14.52 0.65 -9.48
C LYS A 48 14.62 1.82 -8.49
N HIS A 49 13.48 2.24 -7.92
CA HIS A 49 13.45 3.37 -6.98
C HIS A 49 14.07 3.01 -5.62
N LEU A 50 13.87 1.78 -5.13
CA LEU A 50 14.50 1.31 -3.90
C LEU A 50 16.03 1.29 -4.05
N ARG A 51 16.54 0.78 -5.18
CA ARG A 51 17.98 0.82 -5.48
C ARG A 51 18.52 2.25 -5.52
N ALA A 52 17.80 3.16 -6.18
CA ALA A 52 18.19 4.58 -6.24
C ALA A 52 18.19 5.26 -4.86
N ALA A 53 17.31 4.82 -3.95
CA ALA A 53 17.24 5.29 -2.58
C ALA A 53 18.24 4.60 -1.63
N GLY A 54 19.09 3.68 -2.12
CA GLY A 54 20.02 2.91 -1.29
C GLY A 54 19.34 1.87 -0.38
N ILE A 55 18.07 1.54 -0.62
CA ILE A 55 17.31 0.58 0.16
C ILE A 55 17.56 -0.83 -0.38
N PRO A 56 17.74 -1.86 0.47
CA PRO A 56 17.96 -3.23 0.04
C PRO A 56 16.85 -3.73 -0.90
N VAL A 57 17.25 -4.36 -1.99
CA VAL A 57 16.38 -4.81 -3.09
C VAL A 57 15.38 -5.91 -2.72
N LYS A 58 15.43 -6.42 -1.49
CA LYS A 58 14.52 -7.45 -0.99
C LYS A 58 13.09 -6.93 -0.80
N VAL A 59 12.86 -5.62 -0.85
CA VAL A 59 11.51 -5.04 -0.70
C VAL A 59 10.77 -5.09 -2.04
N SER A 60 9.72 -5.92 -2.10
CA SER A 60 8.80 -6.01 -3.24
C SER A 60 7.54 -5.16 -3.00
N PRO A 61 6.64 -5.00 -4.00
CA PRO A 61 5.33 -4.38 -3.78
C PRO A 61 4.54 -5.01 -2.61
N HIS A 62 4.72 -6.31 -2.35
CA HIS A 62 4.13 -6.96 -1.19
C HIS A 62 4.78 -6.51 0.13
N GLY A 63 6.10 -6.32 0.15
CA GLY A 63 6.82 -5.76 1.30
C GLY A 63 6.39 -4.32 1.63
N LEU A 64 6.12 -3.50 0.62
CA LEU A 64 5.54 -2.16 0.81
C LEU A 64 4.13 -2.23 1.42
N ARG A 65 3.28 -3.14 0.94
CA ARG A 65 1.94 -3.37 1.50
C ARG A 65 1.99 -3.81 2.97
N HIS A 66 2.93 -4.70 3.31
CA HIS A 66 3.14 -5.14 4.68
C HIS A 66 3.61 -3.99 5.57
N THR A 67 4.55 -3.17 5.10
CA THR A 67 5.03 -1.99 5.83
C THR A 67 3.89 -1.01 6.12
N PHE A 68 3.02 -0.77 5.14
CA PHE A 68 1.81 0.04 5.33
C PHE A 68 0.86 -0.54 6.38
N ALA A 69 0.59 -1.85 6.32
CA ALA A 69 -0.27 -2.53 7.29
C ALA A 69 0.29 -2.43 8.72
N THR A 70 1.57 -2.75 8.89
CA THR A 70 2.26 -2.70 10.18
C THR A 70 2.37 -1.27 10.71
N HIS A 71 2.61 -0.29 9.84
CA HIS A 71 2.65 1.13 10.24
C HIS A 71 1.29 1.60 10.78
N LEU A 72 0.20 1.25 10.11
CA LEU A 72 -1.15 1.58 10.60
C LEU A 72 -1.46 0.86 11.92
N LEU A 73 -1.12 -0.42 12.03
CA LEU A 73 -1.34 -1.20 13.26
C LEU A 73 -0.57 -0.60 14.44
N ASN A 74 0.71 -0.27 14.25
CA ASN A 74 1.54 0.36 15.28
C ASN A 74 1.05 1.78 15.66
N SER A 75 0.30 2.43 14.78
CA SER A 75 -0.34 3.72 15.06
C SER A 75 -1.68 3.57 15.80
N GLY A 76 -2.06 2.36 16.19
CA GLY A 76 -3.31 2.06 16.90
C GLY A 76 -4.54 1.98 15.99
N ALA A 77 -4.36 1.87 14.67
CA ALA A 77 -5.50 1.71 13.77
C ALA A 77 -6.11 0.30 13.92
N ASP A 78 -7.44 0.24 13.94
CA ASP A 78 -8.19 -1.00 14.04
C ASP A 78 -7.83 -1.93 12.87
N LEU A 79 -7.49 -3.17 13.20
CA LEU A 79 -7.17 -4.22 12.25
C LEU A 79 -8.28 -4.41 11.20
N ARG A 80 -9.55 -4.22 11.56
CA ARG A 80 -10.69 -4.32 10.63
C ARG A 80 -10.67 -3.21 9.59
N VAL A 81 -10.33 -1.98 10.00
CA VAL A 81 -10.17 -0.83 9.12
C VAL A 81 -8.97 -1.03 8.18
N ILE A 82 -7.84 -1.54 8.70
CA ILE A 82 -6.67 -1.88 7.88
C ILE A 82 -7.02 -2.95 6.83
N GLN A 83 -7.81 -3.96 7.20
CA GLN A 83 -8.26 -5.02 6.29
C GLN A 83 -9.14 -4.48 5.15
N GLU A 84 -10.07 -3.58 5.46
CA GLU A 84 -10.91 -2.91 4.46
C GLU A 84 -10.05 -2.08 3.49
N MET A 85 -9.10 -1.30 4.01
CA MET A 85 -8.18 -0.50 3.19
C MET A 85 -7.25 -1.36 2.30
N LEU A 86 -6.89 -2.54 2.77
CA LEU A 86 -6.05 -3.48 2.01
C LEU A 86 -6.85 -4.37 1.06
N GLY A 87 -8.18 -4.33 1.08
CA GLY A 87 -9.03 -4.87 0.02
C GLY A 87 -9.07 -6.40 -0.06
N HIS A 88 -9.38 -7.07 1.05
CA HIS A 88 -9.73 -8.50 1.03
C HIS A 88 -11.23 -8.72 0.87
N ALA A 89 -11.65 -9.14 -0.32
CA ALA A 89 -12.89 -9.90 -0.54
C ALA A 89 -12.76 -11.38 -0.12
N SER A 90 -11.64 -11.81 0.48
CA SER A 90 -11.45 -13.19 0.97
C SER A 90 -10.37 -13.25 2.07
N LEU A 91 -10.74 -13.92 3.17
CA LEU A 91 -10.15 -13.94 4.51
C LEU A 91 -8.83 -14.72 4.67
N SER A 92 -7.99 -14.85 3.63
CA SER A 92 -6.91 -15.87 3.61
C SER A 92 -5.48 -15.37 3.89
N THR A 93 -5.29 -14.21 4.51
CA THR A 93 -3.93 -13.79 4.96
C THR A 93 -3.88 -13.11 6.34
N THR A 94 -4.98 -13.16 7.09
CA THR A 94 -5.21 -12.34 8.29
C THR A 94 -4.99 -13.05 9.63
N GLN A 95 -4.73 -14.36 9.64
CA GLN A 95 -4.63 -15.13 10.88
C GLN A 95 -3.33 -14.89 11.69
N ARG A 96 -2.33 -14.18 11.14
CA ARG A 96 -1.09 -13.85 11.86
C ARG A 96 -1.16 -12.55 12.67
N TYR A 97 -2.14 -11.67 12.41
CA TYR A 97 -2.22 -10.35 13.06
C TYR A 97 -3.14 -10.33 14.26
N THR A 98 -4.01 -11.33 14.43
CA THR A 98 -4.82 -11.52 15.64
C THR A 98 -3.95 -11.74 16.88
N HIS A 99 -2.84 -12.46 16.75
CA HIS A 99 -1.93 -12.68 17.88
C HIS A 99 -1.17 -11.43 18.32
N LEU A 100 -0.81 -10.53 17.39
CA LEU A 100 -0.12 -9.29 17.72
C LEU A 100 -1.02 -8.27 18.43
N ASN A 101 -2.34 -8.36 18.20
CA ASN A 101 -3.32 -7.49 18.83
C ASN A 101 -3.50 -7.81 20.33
N LEU A 102 -3.35 -9.07 20.75
CA LEU A 102 -3.55 -9.45 22.15
C LEU A 102 -2.44 -8.87 23.05
N ASP A 103 -1.19 -8.93 22.60
CA ASP A 103 -0.05 -8.39 23.36
C ASP A 103 -0.13 -6.86 23.49
N GLN A 104 -0.55 -6.17 22.42
CA GLN A 104 -0.72 -4.71 22.43
C GLN A 104 -1.95 -4.27 23.23
N LEU A 105 -3.08 -4.99 23.13
CA LEU A 105 -4.25 -4.75 23.99
C LEU A 105 -3.93 -4.99 25.47
N THR A 106 -3.16 -6.03 25.78
CA THR A 106 -2.71 -6.33 27.15
C THR A 106 -1.79 -5.22 27.66
N ALA A 107 -0.80 -4.79 26.86
CA ALA A 107 0.09 -3.69 27.24
C ALA A 107 -0.64 -2.35 27.43
N VAL A 108 -1.65 -2.05 26.62
CA VAL A 108 -2.50 -0.85 26.79
C VAL A 108 -3.42 -1.00 28.01
N TYR A 109 -3.98 -2.18 28.24
CA TYR A 109 -4.80 -2.49 29.41
C TYR A 109 -4.01 -2.35 30.72
N ASP A 110 -2.82 -2.95 30.79
CA ASP A 110 -1.91 -2.88 31.95
C ASP A 110 -1.44 -1.44 32.22
N LYS A 111 -1.19 -0.67 31.16
CA LYS A 111 -0.78 0.73 31.28
C LYS A 111 -1.93 1.65 31.70
N ALA A 112 -3.16 1.33 31.31
CA ALA A 112 -4.36 2.09 31.68
C ALA A 112 -4.91 1.69 33.07
N HIS A 113 -4.60 0.48 33.56
CA HIS A 113 -5.06 -0.03 34.85
C HIS A 113 -3.89 -0.62 35.69
N PRO A 114 -2.93 0.20 36.14
CA PRO A 114 -1.72 -0.28 36.83
C PRO A 114 -1.95 -0.86 38.24
N ARG A 115 -3.20 -1.09 38.66
CA ARG A 115 -3.59 -1.51 40.03
C ARG A 115 -4.83 -2.43 40.10
N ALA A 116 -5.18 -3.13 39.01
CA ALA A 116 -6.20 -4.17 39.07
C ALA A 116 -5.63 -5.51 39.59
#